data_AF-A0A2I0TB31-F1
#
_entry.id   AF-A0A2I0TB31-F1
#
_cell.length_a   1.000
_cell.length_b   1.000
_cell.length_c   1.000
_cell.angle_alpha   90.00
_cell.angle_beta   90.00
_cell.angle_gamma   90.00
#
_symmetry.space_group_name_H-M   'P 1'
#
loop_
_entity.id
_entity.type
_entity.pdbx_description
1 polymer ?
#
loop_
_entity_poly.entity_id
_entity_poly.type
_entity_poly.pdbx_seq_one_letter_code
_entity_poly.pdbx_strand_id
1 'polypeptide(L)'
;MATVAVYLRKLADEEQPLRLRLLAGPSEKVLSFVLKENETGEVNWDAFTLPELHNFLRILQREEEEHVRRLRHRYARCRQKMQEALATRTPG
;
A
#
# COMPACT_ATOMS: atom_id res chain seq x y z
N MET A 1 -17.43 21.59 24.45
CA MET A 1 -17.11 21.22 23.06
C MET A 1 -17.35 19.72 22.92
N ALA A 2 -18.49 19.29 22.37
CA ALA A 2 -18.75 17.87 22.16
C ALA A 2 -18.10 17.45 20.83
N THR A 3 -17.23 16.45 20.86
CA THR A 3 -16.64 15.85 19.65
C THR A 3 -17.68 14.96 18.97
N VAL A 4 -18.01 15.23 17.71
CA VAL A 4 -18.86 14.34 16.92
C VAL A 4 -18.01 13.15 16.50
N ALA A 5 -18.31 11.96 17.02
CA ALA A 5 -17.67 10.73 16.58
C ALA A 5 -18.27 10.30 15.24
N VAL A 6 -17.42 10.10 14.22
CA VAL A 6 -17.83 9.57 12.92
C VAL A 6 -17.49 8.09 12.88
N TYR A 7 -18.51 7.24 12.70
CA TYR A 7 -18.35 5.80 12.57
C TYR A 7 -18.30 5.40 11.09
N LEU A 8 -17.21 4.78 10.67
CA LEU A 8 -17.01 4.28 9.31
C LEU A 8 -17.17 2.76 9.29
N ARG A 9 -17.95 2.25 8.34
CA ARG A 9 -18.08 0.81 8.08
C ARG A 9 -18.20 0.52 6.59
N LYS A 10 -17.81 -0.68 6.18
CA LYS A 10 -18.11 -1.20 4.85
C LYS A 10 -19.62 -1.45 4.74
N LEU A 11 -20.18 -1.14 3.58
CA LEU A 11 -21.56 -1.49 3.23
C LEU A 11 -21.59 -2.96 2.81
N ALA A 12 -22.50 -3.75 3.38
CA ALA A 12 -22.68 -5.14 2.97
C ALA A 12 -23.33 -5.22 1.58
N ASP A 13 -23.14 -6.34 0.88
CA ASP A 13 -23.58 -6.50 -0.52
C ASP A 13 -25.12 -6.51 -0.65
N GLU A 14 -25.83 -6.93 0.41
CA GLU A 14 -27.30 -6.96 0.47
C GLU A 14 -27.91 -5.60 0.82
N GLU A 15 -27.10 -4.65 1.30
CA GLU A 15 -27.57 -3.33 1.67
C GLU A 15 -27.74 -2.43 0.44
N GLN A 16 -28.81 -1.64 0.43
CA GLN A 16 -29.14 -0.75 -0.68
C GLN A 16 -28.81 0.72 -0.32
N PRO A 17 -27.75 1.33 -0.88
CA PRO A 17 -27.29 2.68 -0.52
C PRO A 17 -28.40 3.74 -0.61
N LEU A 18 -29.19 3.71 -1.68
CA LEU A 18 -30.29 4.65 -1.90
C LEU A 18 -31.37 4.52 -0.82
N ARG A 19 -31.76 3.30 -0.48
CA ARG A 19 -32.77 3.03 0.56
C ARG A 19 -32.31 3.55 1.92
N LEU A 20 -31.05 3.30 2.29
CA LEU A 20 -30.46 3.79 3.53
C LEU A 20 -30.41 5.34 3.55
N ARG A 21 -30.06 5.98 2.42
CA ARG A 21 -30.06 7.44 2.34
C ARG A 21 -31.44 8.04 2.57
N LEU A 22 -32.48 7.45 1.97
CA LEU A 22 -33.87 7.90 2.12
C LEU A 22 -34.37 7.76 3.57
N LEU A 23 -33.94 6.72 4.29
CA LEU A 23 -34.30 6.49 5.69
C LEU A 23 -33.55 7.41 6.67
N ALA A 24 -32.35 7.90 6.32
CA ALA A 24 -31.52 8.76 7.18
C ALA A 24 -32.05 10.20 7.33
N GLY A 25 -33.15 10.55 6.67
CA GLY A 25 -33.75 11.89 6.74
C GLY A 25 -32.99 12.95 5.93
N PRO A 26 -33.47 14.21 5.91
CA PRO A 26 -32.99 15.23 4.98
C PRO A 26 -31.57 15.73 5.26
N SER A 27 -31.03 15.52 6.47
CA SER A 27 -29.69 15.98 6.84
C SER A 27 -28.59 15.15 6.19
N GLU A 28 -27.70 15.79 5.44
CA GLU A 28 -26.54 15.14 4.82
C GLU A 28 -25.44 14.78 5.83
N LYS A 29 -25.52 15.31 7.07
CA LYS A 29 -24.54 15.06 8.13
C LYS A 29 -24.76 13.74 8.87
N VAL A 30 -25.90 13.08 8.64
CA VAL A 30 -26.31 11.86 9.34
C VAL A 30 -25.74 10.60 8.67
N LEU A 31 -25.66 10.60 7.33
CA LEU A 31 -25.16 9.48 6.55
C LEU A 31 -24.57 9.95 5.22
N SER A 32 -23.32 9.58 4.97
CA SER A 32 -22.62 9.82 3.71
C SER A 32 -22.07 8.51 3.13
N PHE A 33 -22.09 8.38 1.81
CA PHE A 33 -21.46 7.27 1.11
C PHE A 33 -20.18 7.74 0.44
N VAL A 34 -19.12 6.95 0.59
CA VAL A 34 -17.84 7.17 -0.08
C VAL A 34 -17.53 5.92 -0.86
N LEU A 35 -17.27 6.08 -2.16
CA LEU A 35 -16.69 5.02 -2.97
C LEU A 35 -15.20 4.97 -2.66
N LYS A 36 -14.74 3.86 -2.10
CA LYS A 36 -13.33 3.55 -1.89
C LYS A 36 -13.00 2.35 -2.77
N GLU A 37 -11.85 2.36 -3.43
CA GLU A 37 -11.34 1.17 -4.09
C GLU A 37 -11.30 0.04 -3.06
N ASN A 38 -11.80 -1.14 -3.43
CA ASN A 38 -11.77 -2.29 -2.55
C ASN A 38 -10.31 -2.59 -2.22
N GLU A 39 -9.91 -2.41 -0.96
CA GLU A 39 -8.70 -3.00 -0.37
C GLU A 39 -8.90 -4.52 -0.22
N THR A 40 -9.39 -5.20 -1.26
CA THR A 40 -9.31 -6.65 -1.34
C THR A 40 -7.85 -6.98 -1.58
N GLY A 41 -7.10 -7.15 -0.48
CA GLY A 41 -5.67 -7.49 -0.44
C GLY A 41 -5.31 -8.87 -1.02
N GLU A 42 -6.19 -9.48 -1.80
CA GLU A 42 -5.94 -10.69 -2.56
C GLU A 42 -6.28 -10.44 -4.04
N VAL A 43 -5.24 -10.48 -4.87
CA VAL A 43 -5.40 -10.48 -6.32
C VAL A 43 -5.95 -11.85 -6.73
N ASN A 44 -7.08 -11.89 -7.42
CA ASN A 44 -7.59 -13.12 -8.01
C ASN A 44 -6.72 -13.52 -9.22
N TRP A 45 -5.67 -14.30 -8.96
CA TRP A 45 -4.70 -14.71 -9.98
C TRP A 45 -5.30 -15.63 -11.05
N ASP A 46 -6.37 -16.36 -10.74
CA ASP A 46 -7.03 -17.27 -11.68
C ASP A 46 -7.78 -16.53 -12.80
N ALA A 47 -8.01 -15.22 -12.64
CA ALA A 47 -8.64 -14.37 -13.67
C ALA A 47 -7.68 -13.98 -14.82
N PHE A 48 -6.38 -14.29 -14.68
CA PHE A 48 -5.36 -13.93 -15.66
C PHE A 48 -4.95 -15.12 -16.50
N THR A 49 -4.59 -14.86 -17.75
CA THR A 49 -4.03 -15.86 -18.66
C THR A 49 -2.59 -16.22 -18.28
N LEU A 50 -2.13 -17.40 -18.70
CA LEU A 50 -0.76 -17.85 -18.44
C LEU A 50 0.31 -16.86 -18.94
N PRO A 51 0.20 -16.23 -20.13
CA PRO A 51 1.16 -15.20 -20.56
C PRO A 51 1.19 -13.95 -19.66
N GLU A 52 0.03 -13.52 -19.14
CA GLU A 52 -0.06 -12.37 -18.23
C GLU A 52 0.62 -12.67 -16.89
N LEU A 53 0.38 -13.87 -16.33
CA LEU A 53 1.07 -14.34 -15.13
C LEU A 53 2.59 -14.41 -15.32
N HIS A 54 3.07 -14.91 -16.44
CA HIS A 54 4.51 -14.89 -16.77
C HIS A 54 5.06 -13.46 -16.86
N ASN A 55 4.28 -12.52 -17.41
CA ASN A 55 4.69 -11.13 -17.46
C ASN A 55 4.80 -10.51 -16.07
N PHE A 56 3.85 -10.80 -15.16
CA PHE A 56 3.94 -10.36 -13.76
C PHE A 56 5.18 -10.91 -13.07
N LEU A 57 5.46 -12.21 -13.21
CA LEU A 57 6.68 -12.82 -12.65
C LEU A 57 7.95 -12.15 -13.16
N ARG A 58 8.02 -11.86 -14.47
CA ARG A 58 9.17 -11.19 -15.08
C ARG A 58 9.36 -9.76 -14.55
N ILE A 59 8.27 -9.02 -14.33
CA ILE A 59 8.32 -7.67 -13.74
C ILE A 59 8.82 -7.77 -12.29
N LEU A 60 8.23 -8.65 -11.48
CA LEU A 60 8.61 -8.84 -10.08
C LEU A 60 10.08 -9.23 -9.93
N GLN A 61 10.57 -10.15 -10.75
CA GLN A 61 11.98 -10.54 -10.75
C GLN A 61 12.90 -9.34 -11.02
N ARG A 62 12.56 -8.52 -12.02
CA ARG A 62 13.35 -7.32 -12.34
C ARG A 62 13.37 -6.33 -11.18
N GLU A 63 12.22 -6.10 -10.54
CA GLU A 63 12.10 -5.21 -9.39
C GLU A 63 12.94 -5.70 -8.20
N GLU A 64 12.93 -7.01 -7.94
CA GLU A 64 13.73 -7.64 -6.90
C GLU A 64 15.24 -7.47 -7.18
N GLU A 65 15.70 -7.78 -8.38
CA GLU A 65 17.10 -7.64 -8.78
C GLU A 65 17.59 -6.19 -8.64
N GLU A 66 16.76 -5.22 -9.07
CA GLU A 66 17.06 -3.80 -8.90
C GLU A 66 17.09 -3.39 -7.43
N HIS A 67 16.19 -3.92 -6.60
CA HIS A 67 16.18 -3.66 -5.16
C HIS A 67 17.45 -4.17 -4.49
N VAL A 68 17.84 -5.43 -4.77
CA VAL A 68 19.07 -6.03 -4.24
C VAL A 68 20.30 -5.23 -4.69
N ARG A 69 20.36 -4.81 -5.95
CA ARG A 69 21.46 -3.97 -6.47
C ARG A 69 21.58 -2.66 -5.72
N ARG A 70 20.46 -1.95 -5.50
CA ARG A 70 20.43 -0.71 -4.71
C ARG A 70 20.89 -0.93 -3.27
N LEU A 71 20.43 -2.02 -2.65
CA LEU A 71 20.78 -2.37 -1.29
C LEU A 71 22.28 -2.65 -1.14
N ARG A 72 22.84 -3.46 -2.03
CA ARG A 72 24.28 -3.77 -2.07
C ARG A 72 25.11 -2.50 -2.24
N HIS A 73 24.74 -1.62 -3.19
CA HIS A 73 25.45 -0.36 -3.40
C HIS A 73 25.42 0.54 -2.16
N ARG A 74 24.27 0.67 -1.49
CA ARG A 74 24.13 1.45 -0.26
C ARG A 74 25.06 0.93 0.85
N TYR A 75 25.09 -0.38 1.07
CA TYR A 75 25.95 -0.98 2.10
C TYR A 75 27.44 -0.92 1.74
N ALA A 76 27.80 -1.07 0.47
CA ALA A 76 29.17 -0.89 0.01
C ALA A 76 29.67 0.53 0.30
N ARG A 77 28.86 1.55 -0.04
CA ARG A 77 29.18 2.95 0.25
C ARG A 77 29.29 3.23 1.75
N CYS A 78 28.39 2.67 2.56
CA CYS A 78 28.46 2.80 4.02
C CYS A 78 29.78 2.21 4.55
N ARG A 79 30.13 1.00 4.11
CA ARG A 79 31.37 0.31 4.49
C ARG A 79 32.61 1.12 4.11
N GLN A 80 32.65 1.67 2.90
CA GLN A 80 33.76 2.51 2.44
C GLN A 80 33.94 3.74 3.36
N LYS A 81 32.86 4.46 3.66
CA LYS A 81 32.92 5.62 4.57
C LYS A 81 33.39 5.25 5.97
N MET A 82 32.98 4.08 6.48
CA MET A 82 33.46 3.58 7.77
C MET A 82 34.97 3.28 7.73
N GLN A 83 35.47 2.70 6.64
CA GLN A 83 36.90 2.43 6.46
C GLN A 83 37.72 3.72 6.36
N GLU A 84 37.25 4.71 5.61
CA GLU A 84 37.87 6.04 5.51
C GLU A 84 37.94 6.73 6.88
N ALA A 85 36.86 6.67 7.67
CA ALA A 85 36.82 7.21 9.02
C ALA A 85 37.75 6.48 10.01
N LEU A 86 37.95 5.17 9.83
CA LEU A 86 38.90 4.40 10.64
C LEU A 86 40.35 4.73 10.27
N ALA A 87 40.68 4.82 8.98
CA ALA A 87 42.02 5.16 8.51
C ALA A 87 42.45 6.57 8.95
N THR A 88 41.52 7.52 8.99
CA THR A 88 41.75 8.88 9.50
C THR A 88 41.86 8.95 11.02
N ARG A 89 41.31 7.97 11.76
CA ARG A 89 41.41 7.85 13.23
C ARG A 89 42.63 7.07 13.71
N THR A 90 43.54 6.64 12.84
CA THR A 90 44.87 6.13 13.23
C THR A 90 45.90 7.27 13.25
N PRO A 91 46.09 7.97 14.38
CA PRO A 91 47.36 8.60 14.71
C PRO A 91 48.25 7.61 15.48
N GLY A 92 49.51 7.48 15.08
CA GLY A 92 50.62 7.00 15.93
C GLY A 92 50.52 5.58 16.46
#